data_AF-A0A1I0HLX9-F1
#
_entry.id   AF-A0A1I0HLX9-F1
#
_cell.length_a   1.000
_cell.length_b   1.000
_cell.length_c   1.000
_cell.angle_alpha   90.00
_cell.angle_beta   90.00
_cell.angle_gamma   90.00
#
_symmetry.space_group_name_H-M   'P 1'
#
loop_
_entity.id
_entity.type
_entity.pdbx_description
1 polymer ?
#
loop_
_entity_poly.entity_id
_entity_poly.type
_entity_poly.pdbx_seq_one_letter_code
_entity_poly.pdbx_strand_id
1 'polypeptide(L)'
;MFEQNISSPFITGDLQTQTKASPLRAQAKVAIKNYLSQLNGNDVDDMYELVLSEIEAPMLEEVMQYTRGNQTRAANLLGINRGTLRKKLKKYGMN
;
A
#
# COMPACT_ATOMS: atom_id res chain seq x y z
N MET A 1 -51.61 35.98 0.79
CA MET A 1 -50.25 35.65 1.25
C MET A 1 -50.16 34.13 1.26
N PHE A 2 -49.82 33.55 0.11
CA PHE A 2 -48.48 33.01 -0.22
C PHE A 2 -48.14 31.86 0.75
N GLU A 3 -48.39 30.59 0.36
CA GLU A 3 -47.46 29.68 -0.35
C GLU A 3 -46.81 28.70 0.69
N GLN A 4 -46.54 27.40 0.51
CA GLN A 4 -46.57 26.44 -0.60
C GLN A 4 -46.75 25.00 -0.08
N ASN A 5 -47.17 24.13 -0.99
CA ASN A 5 -46.97 22.69 -0.98
C ASN A 5 -45.46 22.35 -1.12
N ILE A 6 -45.16 21.06 -1.25
CA ILE A 6 -43.96 20.41 -1.85
C ILE A 6 -42.64 20.23 -1.06
N SER A 7 -42.36 18.92 -0.90
CA SER A 7 -41.07 18.22 -0.84
C SER A 7 -40.19 18.32 0.41
N SER A 8 -40.15 17.19 1.11
CA SER A 8 -39.01 16.72 1.89
C SER A 8 -37.69 17.04 1.16
N PRO A 9 -36.81 17.89 1.73
CA PRO A 9 -35.50 18.07 1.20
C PRO A 9 -34.55 17.06 1.87
N PHE A 10 -34.01 16.16 1.05
CA PHE A 10 -32.63 15.71 1.09
C PHE A 10 -32.11 15.20 2.45
N ILE A 11 -31.93 13.89 2.61
CA ILE A 11 -30.72 13.21 2.13
C ILE A 11 -29.48 14.06 2.44
N THR A 12 -29.00 13.97 3.67
CA THR A 12 -27.56 13.79 3.86
C THR A 12 -27.43 12.40 4.48
N GLY A 13 -27.42 11.40 3.60
CA GLY A 13 -26.92 10.11 3.97
C GLY A 13 -25.48 10.32 4.36
N ASP A 14 -25.19 10.23 5.65
CA ASP A 14 -23.87 9.89 6.11
C ASP A 14 -23.58 8.48 5.57
N LEU A 15 -23.12 8.42 4.33
CA LEU A 15 -22.42 7.26 3.80
C LEU A 15 -21.09 7.24 4.55
N GLN A 16 -21.16 6.81 5.82
CA GLN A 16 -20.10 6.08 6.44
C GLN A 16 -19.89 4.86 5.54
N THR A 17 -19.10 5.06 4.50
CA THR A 17 -18.38 3.98 3.84
C THR A 17 -17.51 3.41 4.94
N GLN A 18 -18.06 2.46 5.67
CA GLN A 18 -17.30 1.53 6.47
C GLN A 18 -16.38 0.86 5.46
N THR A 19 -15.17 1.42 5.28
CA THR A 19 -14.12 0.83 4.48
C THR A 19 -13.73 -0.44 5.20
N LYS A 20 -14.44 -1.54 4.90
CA LYS A 20 -13.98 -2.89 5.23
C LYS A 20 -12.54 -2.94 4.73
N ALA A 21 -11.59 -3.07 5.66
CA ALA A 21 -10.18 -3.18 5.34
C ALA A 21 -10.04 -4.35 4.37
N SER A 22 -9.80 -4.03 3.09
CA SER A 22 -9.65 -5.06 2.07
C SER A 22 -8.31 -5.76 2.28
N PRO A 23 -8.21 -7.08 2.05
CA PRO A 23 -6.94 -7.78 2.22
C PRO A 23 -5.83 -7.16 1.38
N LEU A 24 -4.59 -7.17 1.86
CA LEU A 24 -3.42 -6.60 1.14
C LEU A 24 -3.33 -7.12 -0.29
N ARG A 25 -3.65 -8.41 -0.51
CA ARG A 25 -3.70 -9.02 -1.84
C ARG A 25 -4.72 -8.35 -2.78
N ALA A 26 -5.87 -7.92 -2.27
CA ALA A 26 -6.88 -7.21 -3.06
C ALA A 26 -6.38 -5.80 -3.42
N GLN A 27 -5.73 -5.12 -2.48
CA GLN A 27 -5.14 -3.79 -2.71
C GLN A 27 -4.02 -3.86 -3.75
N ALA A 28 -3.11 -4.83 -3.63
CA ALA A 28 -2.04 -5.07 -4.60
C ALA A 28 -2.60 -5.36 -6.00
N LYS A 29 -3.65 -6.19 -6.11
CA LYS A 29 -4.32 -6.47 -7.39
C LYS A 29 -4.86 -5.19 -8.05
N VAL A 30 -5.50 -4.31 -7.26
CA VAL A 30 -6.02 -3.03 -7.76
C VAL A 30 -4.88 -2.12 -8.22
N ALA A 31 -3.83 -1.97 -7.42
CA ALA A 31 -2.67 -1.14 -7.75
C ALA A 31 -1.97 -1.62 -9.04
N ILE A 32 -1.68 -2.92 -9.15
CA ILE A 32 -1.05 -3.52 -10.34
C ILE A 32 -1.94 -3.34 -11.58
N LYS A 33 -3.25 -3.57 -11.45
CA LYS A 33 -4.20 -3.37 -12.57
C LYS A 33 -4.18 -1.92 -13.06
N ASN A 34 -4.17 -0.97 -12.13
CA ASN A 34 -4.12 0.46 -12.45
C ASN A 34 -2.81 0.82 -13.15
N TYR A 35 -1.68 0.35 -12.63
CA TYR A 35 -0.36 0.55 -13.27
C TYR A 35 -0.35 0.02 -14.71
N LEU A 36 -0.78 -1.23 -14.91
CA LEU A 36 -0.85 -1.84 -16.25
C LEU A 36 -1.75 -1.06 -17.21
N SER A 37 -2.87 -0.53 -16.73
CA SER A 37 -3.79 0.28 -17.56
C SER A 37 -3.19 1.61 -18.01
N GLN A 38 -2.19 2.14 -17.29
CA GLN A 38 -1.53 3.39 -17.60
C GLN A 38 -0.36 3.23 -18.58
N LEU A 39 0.09 2.00 -18.82
CA LEU A 39 1.23 1.73 -19.71
C LEU A 39 0.95 2.05 -21.18
N ASN A 40 -0.32 2.19 -21.58
CA ASN A 40 -0.73 2.69 -22.91
C ASN A 40 0.01 2.04 -24.09
N GLY A 41 0.35 0.75 -23.99
CA GLY A 41 1.03 -0.01 -25.05
C GLY A 41 2.56 0.09 -25.06
N ASN A 42 3.17 0.70 -24.04
CA ASN A 42 4.62 0.59 -23.84
C ASN A 42 4.95 -0.74 -23.16
N ASP A 43 5.94 -1.44 -23.71
CA ASP A 43 6.51 -2.62 -23.05
C ASP A 43 7.26 -2.20 -21.79
N VAL A 44 7.01 -2.90 -20.69
CA VAL A 44 7.73 -2.73 -19.43
C VAL A 44 8.60 -3.96 -19.21
N ASP A 45 9.91 -3.75 -19.31
CA ASP A 45 10.87 -4.73 -18.85
C ASP A 45 10.95 -4.71 -17.32
N ASP A 46 11.27 -5.86 -16.73
CA ASP A 46 11.54 -6.03 -15.30
C ASP A 46 10.41 -5.62 -14.33
N MET A 47 9.14 -5.71 -14.77
CA MET A 47 7.97 -5.39 -13.92
C MET A 47 7.95 -6.14 -12.58
N TYR A 48 8.46 -7.38 -12.55
CA TYR A 48 8.58 -8.14 -11.31
C TYR A 48 9.46 -7.41 -10.28
N GLU A 49 10.64 -6.96 -10.69
CA GLU A 49 11.58 -6.26 -9.82
C GLU A 49 11.04 -4.87 -9.43
N LEU A 50 10.38 -4.18 -10.37
CA LEU A 50 9.69 -2.93 -10.09
C LEU A 50 8.67 -3.10 -8.95
N VAL A 51 7.72 -4.01 -9.12
CA VAL A 51 6.67 -4.26 -8.12
C VAL A 51 7.28 -4.75 -6.80
N LEU A 52 8.28 -5.63 -6.86
CA LEU A 52 8.97 -6.09 -5.66
C LEU A 52 9.63 -4.92 -4.92
N SER A 53 10.25 -3.97 -5.63
CA SER A 53 10.90 -2.82 -5.03
C SER A 53 9.92 -1.87 -4.33
N GLU A 54 8.76 -1.64 -4.92
CA GLU A 54 7.68 -0.81 -4.38
C GLU A 54 7.04 -1.41 -3.10
N ILE A 55 7.09 -2.73 -2.95
CA ILE A 55 6.55 -3.42 -1.78
C ILE A 55 7.61 -3.63 -0.71
N GLU A 56 8.83 -4.02 -1.10
CA GLU A 56 9.90 -4.33 -0.14
C GLU A 56 10.35 -3.11 0.64
N ALA A 57 10.51 -1.95 -0.01
CA ALA A 57 10.96 -0.72 0.66
C ALA A 57 10.05 -0.33 1.85
N PRO A 58 8.73 -0.09 1.67
CA PRO A 58 7.86 0.29 2.78
C PRO A 58 7.73 -0.81 3.83
N MET A 59 7.74 -2.09 3.43
CA MET A 59 7.73 -3.20 4.39
C MET A 59 8.96 -3.15 5.31
N LEU A 60 10.15 -2.91 4.75
CA LEU A 60 11.39 -2.83 5.52
C LEU A 60 11.40 -1.61 6.45
N GLU A 61 10.95 -0.46 5.96
CA GLU A 61 10.86 0.77 6.76
C GLU A 61 9.95 0.59 7.97
N GLU A 62 8.72 0.11 7.76
CA GLU A 62 7.74 -0.12 8.82
C GLU A 62 8.24 -1.14 9.84
N VAL A 63 8.90 -2.21 9.41
CA VAL A 63 9.49 -3.21 10.31
C VAL A 63 10.66 -2.63 11.10
N MET A 64 11.52 -1.84 10.46
CA MET A 64 12.65 -1.19 11.14
C MET A 64 12.15 -0.18 12.18
N GLN A 65 11.10 0.58 11.86
CA GLN A 65 10.46 1.49 12.81
C GLN A 65 9.81 0.72 13.97
N TYR A 66 9.03 -0.32 13.67
CA TYR A 66 8.37 -1.16 14.68
C TYR A 66 9.37 -1.81 15.64
N THR A 67 10.55 -2.18 15.14
CA THR A 67 11.64 -2.75 15.93
C THR A 67 12.62 -1.71 16.48
N ARG A 68 12.34 -0.42 16.31
CA ARG A 68 13.16 0.72 16.78
C ARG A 68 14.62 0.61 16.35
N GLY A 69 14.85 0.24 15.10
CA GLY A 69 16.19 0.07 14.53
C GLY A 69 16.88 -1.25 14.86
N ASN A 70 16.27 -2.14 15.65
CA ASN A 70 16.90 -3.42 16.01
C ASN A 70 16.85 -4.42 14.85
N GLN A 71 17.92 -4.44 14.04
CA GLN A 71 18.02 -5.31 12.87
C GLN A 71 17.91 -6.80 13.17
N THR A 72 18.37 -7.28 14.33
CA THR A 72 18.23 -8.71 14.68
C THR A 72 16.77 -9.06 14.90
N ARG A 73 16.04 -8.20 15.64
CA ARG A 73 14.61 -8.38 15.87
C ARG A 73 13.80 -8.21 14.59
N ALA A 74 14.17 -7.26 13.73
CA ALA A 74 13.56 -7.07 12.41
C ALA A 74 13.75 -8.29 11.51
N ALA A 75 14.97 -8.84 11.45
CA ALA A 75 15.28 -10.03 10.66
C ALA A 75 14.48 -11.25 11.13
N ASN A 76 14.37 -11.43 12.46
CA ASN A 76 13.54 -12.49 13.04
C ASN A 76 12.05 -12.29 12.73
N LEU A 77 11.54 -11.05 12.81
CA LEU A 77 10.14 -10.72 12.51
C LEU A 77 9.82 -10.97 11.02
N LEU A 78 10.73 -10.62 10.12
CA LEU A 78 10.62 -10.86 8.68
C LEU A 78 10.86 -12.32 8.28
N GLY A 79 11.42 -13.14 9.18
CA GLY A 79 11.80 -14.53 8.87
C GLY A 79 12.97 -14.65 7.90
N ILE A 80 13.86 -13.65 7.84
CA ILE A 80 15.04 -13.67 6.96
C ILE A 80 16.34 -13.61 7.75
N ASN A 81 17.44 -14.05 7.14
CA ASN A 81 18.76 -13.89 7.73
C ASN A 81 19.11 -12.40 7.89
N ARG A 82 19.72 -12.01 9.02
CA ARG A 82 20.16 -10.63 9.28
C ARG A 82 21.09 -10.08 8.19
N GLY A 83 21.96 -10.90 7.62
CA GLY A 83 22.81 -10.53 6.49
C GLY A 83 22.01 -10.15 5.24
N THR A 84 20.90 -10.87 4.98
CA THR A 84 19.96 -10.56 3.90
C THR A 84 19.22 -9.25 4.18
N LEU A 85 18.71 -9.06 5.40
CA LEU A 85 18.10 -7.79 5.81
C LEU A 85 19.04 -6.62 5.57
N ARG A 86 20.29 -6.72 6.02
CA ARG A 86 21.29 -5.65 5.85
C ARG A 86 21.55 -5.32 4.38
N LYS A 87 21.64 -6.34 3.50
CA LYS A 87 21.78 -6.12 2.04
C LYS A 87 20.56 -5.40 1.47
N LYS A 88 19.35 -5.78 1.89
CA LYS A 88 18.11 -5.13 1.45
C LYS A 88 18.01 -3.68 1.94
N LEU A 89 18.29 -3.40 3.22
CA LEU A 89 18.34 -2.03 3.74
C LEU A 89 19.32 -1.16 2.94
N LYS A 90 20.51 -1.69 2.62
CA LYS A 90 21.48 -0.99 1.76
C LYS A 90 20.95 -0.74 0.35
N LYS A 91 20.24 -1.69 -0.26
CA LYS A 91 19.63 -1.54 -1.59
C LYS A 91 18.66 -0.35 -1.64
N TYR A 92 17.93 -0.09 -0.55
CA TYR A 92 16.95 0.97 -0.45
C TYR A 92 17.46 2.25 0.26
N GLY A 93 18.76 2.34 0.56
CA GLY A 93 19.34 3.53 1.19
C GLY A 93 18.98 3.75 2.66
N MET A 94 18.61 2.69 3.38
CA MET A 94 18.16 2.72 4.79
C MET A 94 19.27 2.34 5.78
N ASN A 95 20.52 2.71 5.50
CA ASN A 95 21.72 2.22 6.19
C ASN A 95 22.42 3.28 7.04
#